data_AF-A0A7K3S2K4-F1
#
_entry.id   AF-A0A7K3S2K4-F1
#
_cell.length_a   1.000
_cell.length_b   1.000
_cell.length_c   1.000
_cell.angle_alpha   90.00
_cell.angle_beta   90.00
_cell.angle_gamma   90.00
#
_symmetry.space_group_name_H-M   'P 1'
#
loop_
_entity.id
_entity.type
_entity.pdbx_description
1 polymer ?
#
loop_
_entity_poly.entity_id
_entity_poly.type
_entity_poly.pdbx_seq_one_letter_code
_entity_poly.pdbx_strand_id
1 'polypeptide(L)'
;MQKKRPRSKGTTRDGSGATPPAPGADKRTVRVRSRLVAGVAVVGVIVVAAGTPAVLGASADLSESQRLVTLAELNQQAVVLGHSLADERDAVTAYIAAGRAEEGDGDEGAKNRAARTTRVDQQIDEIHEAASAALRRDLSTVPSLRRTALTGKGSALEAHQAYSDLIAKLHGIAAELAEKTPPRAADATRAPLTLGGASEQASATRGLLLAALAVPS
;
A
#
# COMPACT_ATOMS: atom_id res chain seq x y z
N MET A 1 -52.10 27.08 -53.18
CA MET A 1 -53.42 26.48 -53.53
C MET A 1 -53.64 25.29 -52.59
N GLN A 2 -54.58 25.37 -51.62
CA GLN A 2 -55.92 24.73 -51.64
C GLN A 2 -55.82 23.17 -51.75
N LYS A 3 -56.34 22.29 -50.88
CA LYS A 3 -57.39 22.28 -49.82
C LYS A 3 -57.10 21.10 -48.85
N LYS A 4 -57.13 21.24 -47.51
CA LYS A 4 -58.22 20.95 -46.53
C LYS A 4 -59.24 19.81 -46.81
N ARG A 5 -59.18 18.78 -45.92
CA ARG A 5 -60.25 18.08 -45.11
C ARG A 5 -61.09 16.95 -45.77
N PRO A 6 -61.52 15.87 -45.05
CA PRO A 6 -62.43 15.86 -43.86
C PRO A 6 -61.95 14.94 -42.69
N ARG A 7 -62.29 15.09 -41.39
CA ARG A 7 -63.56 15.20 -40.60
C ARG A 7 -64.14 13.83 -40.17
N SER A 8 -64.03 13.54 -38.86
CA SER A 8 -64.88 12.66 -38.03
C SER A 8 -64.67 13.17 -36.59
N LYS A 9 -65.58 13.77 -35.80
CA LYS A 9 -67.05 13.78 -35.58
C LYS A 9 -67.52 12.70 -34.58
N GLY A 10 -67.93 13.18 -33.39
CA GLY A 10 -68.59 12.44 -32.31
C GLY A 10 -67.74 12.53 -31.03
N THR A 11 -68.16 13.14 -29.92
CA THR A 11 -69.51 13.23 -29.35
C THR A 11 -69.60 14.41 -28.38
N THR A 12 -70.72 15.12 -28.45
CA THR A 12 -71.22 16.17 -27.56
C THR A 12 -71.84 15.57 -26.30
N ARG A 13 -71.56 16.14 -25.13
CA ARG A 13 -72.63 16.47 -24.18
C ARG A 13 -72.22 17.61 -23.25
N ASP A 14 -72.85 18.75 -23.46
CA ASP A 14 -73.00 19.82 -22.48
C ASP A 14 -73.76 19.29 -21.26
N GLY A 15 -73.22 19.60 -20.09
CA GLY A 15 -73.85 19.40 -18.80
C GLY A 15 -73.42 20.54 -17.90
N SER A 16 -74.12 21.66 -18.04
CA SER A 16 -74.07 22.80 -17.13
C SER A 16 -74.14 22.33 -15.68
N GLY A 17 -73.04 22.55 -14.99
CA GLY A 17 -72.82 22.27 -13.59
C GLY A 17 -71.57 23.01 -13.15
N ALA A 18 -71.50 24.30 -13.51
CA ALA A 18 -70.50 25.20 -12.96
C ALA A 18 -70.79 25.38 -11.47
N THR A 19 -70.34 24.43 -10.66
CA THR A 19 -69.93 24.78 -9.30
C THR A 19 -68.76 25.74 -9.49
N PRO A 20 -68.84 27.00 -9.06
CA PRO A 20 -67.71 27.90 -9.16
C PRO A 20 -66.53 27.19 -8.47
N PRO A 21 -65.30 27.22 -9.03
CA PRO A 21 -64.15 26.78 -8.28
C PRO A 21 -64.18 27.57 -6.97
N ALA A 22 -64.39 26.86 -5.86
CA ALA A 22 -64.47 27.49 -4.55
C ALA A 22 -63.27 28.44 -4.43
N PRO A 23 -63.46 29.73 -4.10
CA PRO A 23 -62.37 30.70 -4.09
C PRO A 23 -61.35 30.22 -3.05
N GLY A 24 -60.28 29.61 -3.54
CA GLY A 24 -59.32 28.90 -2.69
C GLY A 24 -58.90 27.50 -3.17
N ALA A 25 -59.54 26.88 -4.16
CA ALA A 25 -59.14 25.56 -4.66
C ALA A 25 -57.72 25.56 -5.26
N ASP A 26 -57.41 26.53 -6.13
CA ASP A 26 -56.05 26.72 -6.67
C ASP A 26 -55.05 27.16 -5.59
N LYS A 27 -55.49 28.01 -4.64
CA LYS A 27 -54.65 28.40 -3.51
C LYS A 27 -54.37 27.24 -2.56
N ARG A 28 -55.23 26.21 -2.51
CA ARG A 28 -55.07 25.04 -1.65
C ARG A 28 -54.11 24.03 -2.27
N THR A 29 -54.23 23.74 -3.57
CA THR A 29 -53.31 22.84 -4.29
C THR A 29 -51.89 23.40 -4.37
N VAL A 30 -51.73 24.71 -4.55
CA VAL A 30 -50.42 25.39 -4.51
C VAL A 30 -49.78 25.32 -3.12
N ARG A 31 -50.57 25.49 -2.04
CA ARG A 31 -50.07 25.35 -0.67
C ARG A 31 -49.65 23.91 -0.34
N VAL A 32 -50.38 22.91 -0.85
CA VAL A 32 -50.04 21.49 -0.65
C VAL A 32 -48.75 21.13 -1.40
N ARG A 33 -48.59 21.57 -2.66
CA ARG A 33 -47.36 21.35 -3.44
C ARG A 33 -46.15 22.04 -2.82
N SER A 34 -46.28 23.29 -2.38
CA SER A 34 -45.22 24.03 -1.69
C SER A 34 -44.83 23.34 -0.37
N ARG A 35 -45.79 22.85 0.40
CA ARG A 35 -45.53 22.09 1.63
C ARG A 35 -44.87 20.74 1.40
N LEU A 36 -45.25 20.02 0.35
CA LEU A 36 -44.60 18.76 -0.05
C LEU A 36 -43.16 18.99 -0.49
N VAL A 37 -42.92 19.98 -1.35
CA VAL A 37 -41.57 20.32 -1.81
C VAL A 37 -40.69 20.80 -0.65
N ALA A 38 -41.23 21.64 0.24
CA ALA A 38 -40.52 22.07 1.44
C ALA A 38 -40.22 20.90 2.38
N GLY A 39 -41.17 19.96 2.57
CA GLY A 39 -40.96 18.76 3.36
C GLY A 39 -39.85 17.86 2.80
N VAL A 40 -39.87 17.60 1.50
CA VAL A 40 -38.82 16.81 0.82
C VAL A 40 -37.47 17.51 0.87
N ALA A 41 -37.42 18.82 0.69
CA ALA A 41 -36.19 19.60 0.79
C ALA A 41 -35.57 19.52 2.20
N VAL A 42 -36.39 19.65 3.26
CA VAL A 42 -35.91 19.52 4.65
C VAL A 42 -35.37 18.12 4.92
N VAL A 43 -36.06 17.06 4.47
CA VAL A 43 -35.56 15.68 4.60
C VAL A 43 -34.24 15.51 3.83
N GLY A 44 -34.13 16.06 2.63
CA GLY A 44 -32.89 16.04 1.85
C GLY A 44 -31.71 16.71 2.56
N VAL A 45 -31.94 17.88 3.15
CA VAL A 45 -30.92 18.61 3.94
C VAL A 45 -30.50 17.79 5.17
N ILE A 46 -31.45 17.18 5.89
CA ILE A 46 -31.16 16.34 7.07
C ILE A 46 -30.35 15.10 6.67
N VAL A 47 -30.68 14.43 5.56
CA VAL A 47 -29.92 13.26 5.09
C VAL A 47 -28.49 13.64 4.71
N VAL A 48 -28.30 14.77 4.02
CA VAL A 48 -26.95 15.28 3.69
C VAL A 48 -26.18 15.68 4.96
N ALA A 49 -26.83 16.35 5.91
CA ALA A 49 -26.22 16.73 7.19
C ALA A 49 -25.89 15.50 8.07
N ALA A 50 -26.70 14.44 8.02
CA ALA A 50 -26.45 13.21 8.76
C ALA A 50 -25.42 12.30 8.07
N GLY A 51 -25.33 12.34 6.74
CA GLY A 51 -24.38 11.54 5.95
C GLY A 51 -22.98 12.14 5.87
N THR A 52 -22.83 13.44 6.10
CA THR A 52 -21.53 14.14 5.99
C THR A 52 -20.47 13.62 6.97
N PRO A 53 -20.74 13.39 8.27
CA PRO A 53 -19.77 12.79 9.18
C PRO A 53 -19.35 11.37 8.77
N ALA A 54 -20.28 10.56 8.26
CA ALA A 54 -20.01 9.20 7.84
C ALA A 54 -19.11 9.14 6.60
N VAL A 55 -19.36 10.01 5.61
CA VAL A 55 -18.52 10.12 4.40
C VAL A 55 -17.12 10.65 4.72
N LEU A 56 -17.00 11.61 5.63
CA LEU A 56 -15.70 12.12 6.09
C LEU A 56 -14.90 11.04 6.84
N GLY A 57 -15.56 10.29 7.72
CA GLY A 57 -14.95 9.15 8.42
C GLY A 57 -14.47 8.07 7.47
N ALA A 58 -15.31 7.67 6.50
CA ALA A 58 -14.95 6.70 5.48
C ALA A 58 -13.78 7.16 4.59
N SER A 59 -13.71 8.46 4.29
CA SER A 59 -12.61 9.04 3.50
C SER A 59 -11.29 9.06 4.29
N ALA A 60 -11.34 9.39 5.58
CA ALA A 60 -10.19 9.33 6.46
C ALA A 60 -9.66 7.90 6.62
N ASP A 61 -10.56 6.94 6.81
CA ASP A 61 -10.24 5.51 6.92
C ASP A 61 -9.59 4.95 5.65
N LEU A 62 -10.08 5.36 4.49
CA LEU A 62 -9.47 5.00 3.21
C LEU A 62 -8.06 5.58 3.08
N SER A 63 -7.87 6.86 3.41
CA SER A 63 -6.55 7.51 3.35
C SER A 63 -5.55 6.88 4.33
N GLU A 64 -6.00 6.54 5.53
CA GLU A 64 -5.18 5.82 6.51
C GLU A 64 -4.81 4.42 6.00
N SER A 65 -5.77 3.68 5.43
CA SER A 65 -5.53 2.36 4.85
C SER A 65 -4.52 2.42 3.69
N GLN A 66 -4.62 3.41 2.82
CA GLN A 66 -3.65 3.63 1.73
C GLN A 66 -2.25 3.90 2.27
N ARG A 67 -2.12 4.75 3.30
CA ARG A 67 -0.84 5.03 3.95
C ARG A 67 -0.23 3.79 4.58
N LEU A 68 -1.05 2.93 5.20
CA LEU A 68 -0.60 1.67 5.78
C LEU A 68 -0.14 0.67 4.72
N VAL A 69 -0.85 0.58 3.58
CA VAL A 69 -0.43 -0.26 2.46
C VAL A 69 0.91 0.21 1.92
N THR A 70 1.08 1.51 1.66
CA THR A 70 2.37 2.07 1.22
C THR A 70 3.48 1.80 2.24
N LEU A 71 3.20 1.92 3.54
CA LEU A 71 4.18 1.62 4.58
C LEU A 71 4.51 0.12 4.66
N ALA A 72 3.54 -0.76 4.43
CA ALA A 72 3.74 -2.20 4.39
C ALA A 72 4.56 -2.65 3.16
N GLU A 73 4.28 -2.07 1.99
CA GLU A 73 5.07 -2.28 0.77
C GLU A 73 6.52 -1.80 0.96
N LEU A 74 6.69 -0.60 1.54
CA LEU A 74 8.00 -0.08 1.91
C LEU A 74 8.73 -1.01 2.89
N ASN A 75 8.04 -1.53 3.90
CA ASN A 75 8.62 -2.48 4.85
C ASN A 75 9.03 -3.80 4.17
N GLN A 76 8.22 -4.32 3.24
CA GLN A 76 8.55 -5.52 2.49
C GLN A 76 9.83 -5.32 1.66
N GLN A 77 9.92 -4.21 0.94
CA GLN A 77 11.12 -3.83 0.19
C GLN A 77 12.34 -3.67 1.10
N ALA A 78 12.15 -3.03 2.26
CA ALA A 78 13.21 -2.83 3.24
C ALA A 78 13.75 -4.14 3.83
N VAL A 79 12.89 -5.13 4.08
CA VAL A 79 13.31 -6.46 4.56
C VAL A 79 14.15 -7.18 3.49
N VAL A 80 13.70 -7.14 2.23
CA VAL A 80 14.43 -7.75 1.11
C VAL A 80 15.80 -7.09 0.90
N LEU A 81 15.85 -5.75 0.96
CA LEU A 81 17.09 -4.99 0.90
C LEU A 81 18.00 -5.27 2.10
N GLY A 82 17.43 -5.36 3.30
CA GLY A 82 18.16 -5.68 4.53
C GLY A 82 18.88 -7.02 4.45
N HIS A 83 18.24 -8.05 3.88
CA HIS A 83 18.88 -9.34 3.66
C HIS A 83 20.03 -9.26 2.66
N SER A 84 19.81 -8.57 1.54
CA SER A 84 20.85 -8.42 0.50
C SER A 84 22.04 -7.59 1.00
N LEU A 85 21.80 -6.58 1.85
CA LEU A 85 22.86 -5.83 2.54
C LEU A 85 23.58 -6.66 3.60
N ALA A 86 22.90 -7.59 4.28
CA ALA A 86 23.54 -8.51 5.20
C ALA A 86 24.48 -9.49 4.47
N ASP A 87 24.03 -10.03 3.32
CA ASP A 87 24.86 -10.87 2.47
C ASP A 87 26.09 -10.12 1.95
N GLU A 88 25.93 -8.85 1.56
CA GLU A 88 27.02 -7.98 1.11
C GLU A 88 27.98 -7.65 2.27
N ARG A 89 27.47 -7.33 3.46
CA ARG A 89 28.25 -7.10 4.67
C ARG A 89 29.15 -8.29 4.98
N ASP A 90 28.58 -9.49 4.96
CA ASP A 90 29.31 -10.71 5.33
C ASP A 90 30.40 -11.02 4.30
N ALA A 91 30.10 -10.83 3.00
CA ALA A 91 31.10 -10.96 1.93
C ALA A 91 32.22 -9.92 2.04
N VAL A 92 31.90 -8.65 2.29
CA VAL A 92 32.88 -7.56 2.44
C VAL A 92 33.74 -7.77 3.69
N THR A 93 33.13 -8.18 4.81
CA THR A 93 33.84 -8.46 6.06
C THR A 93 34.82 -9.61 5.89
N ALA A 94 34.39 -10.70 5.24
CA ALA A 94 35.26 -11.83 4.92
C ALA A 94 36.41 -11.44 3.99
N TYR A 95 36.13 -10.65 2.95
CA TYR A 95 37.14 -10.15 2.02
C TYR A 95 38.21 -9.31 2.72
N ILE A 96 37.81 -8.39 3.61
CA ILE A 96 38.76 -7.58 4.39
C ILE A 96 39.56 -8.45 5.38
N ALA A 97 38.90 -9.38 6.06
CA ALA A 97 39.54 -10.28 7.02
C ALA A 97 40.55 -11.24 6.37
N ALA A 98 40.30 -11.67 5.14
CA ALA A 98 41.22 -12.46 4.32
C ALA A 98 42.40 -11.63 3.75
N GLY A 99 42.57 -10.38 4.20
CA GLY A 99 43.65 -9.51 3.75
C GLY A 99 43.46 -8.96 2.34
N ARG A 100 42.23 -8.99 1.79
CA ARG A 100 41.89 -8.51 0.45
C ARG A 100 42.58 -9.25 -0.69
N ALA A 101 43.02 -10.48 -0.44
CA ALA A 101 43.58 -11.34 -1.46
C ALA A 101 42.49 -11.73 -2.46
N GLU A 102 42.65 -11.34 -3.73
CA GLU A 102 41.76 -11.79 -4.82
C GLU A 102 42.00 -13.27 -5.18
N GLU A 103 43.15 -13.83 -4.80
CA GLU A 103 43.60 -15.19 -5.16
C GLU A 103 42.67 -16.32 -4.67
N GLY A 104 41.83 -16.07 -3.66
CA GLY A 104 40.91 -17.08 -3.12
C GLY A 104 39.55 -17.17 -3.81
N ASP A 105 39.19 -16.19 -4.63
CA ASP A 105 37.78 -16.01 -5.06
C ASP A 105 37.49 -16.49 -6.48
N GLY A 106 38.51 -16.70 -7.31
CA GLY A 106 38.36 -17.17 -8.69
C GLY A 106 37.39 -16.32 -9.53
N ASP A 107 37.11 -16.77 -10.75
CA ASP A 107 36.19 -16.08 -11.66
C ASP A 107 34.72 -16.15 -11.16
N GLU A 108 34.36 -17.23 -10.47
CA GLU A 108 33.01 -17.44 -9.94
C GLU A 108 32.68 -16.57 -8.72
N GLY A 109 33.65 -16.37 -7.81
CA GLY A 109 33.43 -15.48 -6.67
C GLY A 109 33.33 -14.01 -7.09
N ALA A 110 34.11 -13.60 -8.09
CA ALA A 110 34.01 -12.27 -8.69
C ALA A 110 32.63 -12.03 -9.32
N LYS A 111 32.10 -13.02 -10.07
CA LYS A 111 30.73 -12.99 -10.61
C LYS A 111 29.68 -12.91 -9.49
N ASN A 112 29.83 -13.70 -8.42
CA ASN A 112 28.90 -13.68 -7.28
C ASN A 112 28.92 -12.35 -6.53
N ARG A 113 30.08 -11.70 -6.38
CA ARG A 113 30.17 -10.33 -5.83
C ARG A 113 29.45 -9.32 -6.72
N ALA A 114 29.69 -9.36 -8.03
CA ALA A 114 29.03 -8.47 -8.98
C ALA A 114 27.50 -8.67 -8.96
N ALA A 115 27.02 -9.92 -8.98
CA ALA A 115 25.59 -10.23 -8.92
C ALA A 115 24.92 -9.72 -7.63
N ARG A 116 25.59 -9.84 -6.48
CA ARG A 116 25.11 -9.27 -5.21
C ARG A 116 25.04 -7.75 -5.25
N THR A 117 26.10 -7.11 -5.75
CA THR A 117 26.19 -5.65 -5.90
C THR A 117 25.03 -5.13 -6.75
N THR A 118 24.82 -5.72 -7.94
CA THR A 118 23.72 -5.36 -8.84
C THR A 118 22.36 -5.54 -8.19
N ARG A 119 22.15 -6.63 -7.45
CA ARG A 119 20.89 -6.89 -6.74
C ARG A 119 20.62 -5.82 -5.68
N VAL A 120 21.62 -5.46 -4.89
CA VAL A 120 21.49 -4.41 -3.87
C VAL A 120 21.18 -3.07 -4.51
N ASP A 121 21.86 -2.71 -5.60
CA ASP A 121 21.64 -1.44 -6.30
C ASP A 121 20.22 -1.35 -6.87
N GLN A 122 19.75 -2.42 -7.50
CA GLN A 122 18.37 -2.50 -7.99
C GLN A 122 17.35 -2.33 -6.85
N GLN A 123 17.57 -2.97 -5.70
CA GLN A 123 16.68 -2.85 -4.55
C GLN A 123 16.72 -1.46 -3.89
N ILE A 124 17.87 -0.79 -3.90
CA ILE A 124 18.00 0.62 -3.47
C ILE A 124 17.21 1.53 -4.40
N ASP A 125 17.26 1.29 -5.71
CA ASP A 125 16.48 2.05 -6.68
C ASP A 125 14.96 1.80 -6.54
N GLU A 126 14.56 0.55 -6.29
CA GLU A 126 13.15 0.16 -6.09
C GLU A 126 12.53 0.83 -4.86
N ILE A 127 13.27 0.94 -3.75
CA ILE A 127 12.78 1.55 -2.51
C ILE A 127 12.84 3.09 -2.56
N HIS A 128 13.57 3.68 -3.51
CA HIS A 128 13.93 5.11 -3.52
C HIS A 128 12.73 6.06 -3.44
N GLU A 129 11.68 5.79 -4.22
CA GLU A 129 10.49 6.66 -4.29
C GLU A 129 9.68 6.65 -3.00
N ALA A 130 9.54 5.48 -2.36
CA ALA A 130 8.78 5.31 -1.12
C ALA A 130 9.60 5.68 0.13
N ALA A 131 10.94 5.66 0.05
CA ALA A 131 11.83 5.92 1.16
C ALA A 131 11.80 7.39 1.64
N SER A 132 12.00 7.58 2.94
CA SER A 132 12.21 8.91 3.51
C SER A 132 13.50 9.55 2.99
N ALA A 133 13.58 10.89 3.00
CA ALA A 133 14.80 11.59 2.58
C ALA A 133 16.03 11.23 3.44
N ALA A 134 15.83 10.88 4.71
CA ALA A 134 16.90 10.40 5.58
C ALA A 134 17.41 9.03 5.14
N LEU A 135 16.50 8.08 4.89
CA LEU A 135 16.85 6.73 4.43
C LEU A 135 17.54 6.76 3.06
N ARG A 136 17.06 7.59 2.12
CA ARG A 136 17.73 7.78 0.82
C ARG A 136 19.17 8.26 0.98
N ARG A 137 19.42 9.23 1.86
CA ARG A 137 20.79 9.69 2.15
C ARG A 137 21.65 8.60 2.76
N ASP A 138 21.10 7.82 3.68
CA ASP A 138 21.81 6.71 4.30
C ASP A 138 22.18 5.63 3.27
N LEU A 139 21.24 5.22 2.41
CA LEU A 139 21.49 4.22 1.35
C LEU A 139 22.49 4.73 0.29
N SER A 140 22.55 6.03 0.04
CA SER A 140 23.53 6.62 -0.88
C SER A 140 25.00 6.45 -0.43
N THR A 141 25.23 6.03 0.82
CA THR A 141 26.58 5.74 1.35
C THR A 141 27.12 4.37 0.93
N VAL A 142 26.26 3.45 0.48
CA VAL A 142 26.64 2.05 0.15
C VAL A 142 27.76 1.96 -0.89
N PRO A 143 27.73 2.69 -2.03
CA PRO A 143 28.85 2.69 -2.98
C PRO A 143 30.17 3.14 -2.36
N SER A 144 30.13 4.09 -1.41
CA SER A 144 31.33 4.57 -0.72
C SER A 144 31.89 3.52 0.24
N LEU A 145 31.02 2.74 0.90
CA LEU A 145 31.43 1.62 1.76
C LEU A 145 32.17 0.55 0.94
N ARG A 146 31.62 0.15 -0.21
CA ARG A 146 32.28 -0.78 -1.14
C ARG A 146 33.65 -0.28 -1.58
N ARG A 147 33.75 1.01 -1.94
CA ARG A 147 35.02 1.62 -2.34
C ARG A 147 36.05 1.62 -1.21
N THR A 148 35.60 1.86 0.01
CA THR A 148 36.43 1.86 1.22
C THR A 148 36.99 0.46 1.51
N ALA A 149 36.16 -0.57 1.37
CA ALA A 149 36.58 -1.96 1.50
C ALA A 149 37.68 -2.34 0.50
N LEU A 150 37.52 -1.96 -0.78
CA LEU A 150 38.48 -2.24 -1.85
C LEU A 150 39.79 -1.47 -1.73
N THR A 151 39.75 -0.21 -1.28
CA THR A 151 40.93 0.67 -1.25
C THR A 151 41.82 0.49 -0.02
N GLY A 152 41.48 -0.43 0.89
CA GLY A 152 42.27 -0.66 2.10
C GLY A 152 42.01 0.33 3.23
N LYS A 153 41.13 1.31 3.04
CA LYS A 153 40.89 2.43 3.96
C LYS A 153 39.85 2.07 5.03
N GLY A 154 40.03 0.98 5.78
CA GLY A 154 39.09 0.61 6.85
C GLY A 154 39.26 -0.82 7.33
N SER A 155 38.81 -1.08 8.55
CA SER A 155 38.84 -2.41 9.16
C SER A 155 37.60 -3.24 8.82
N ALA A 156 37.69 -4.57 8.98
CA ALA A 156 36.54 -5.46 8.82
C ALA A 156 35.41 -5.11 9.81
N LEU A 157 35.78 -4.69 11.03
CA LEU A 157 34.83 -4.29 12.07
C LEU A 157 34.08 -3.00 11.69
N GLU A 158 34.78 -1.98 11.19
CA GLU A 158 34.17 -0.72 10.73
C GLU A 158 33.19 -0.96 9.58
N ALA A 159 33.57 -1.80 8.61
CA ALA A 159 32.67 -2.17 7.51
C ALA A 159 31.43 -2.90 8.05
N HIS A 160 31.62 -3.91 8.91
CA HIS A 160 30.52 -4.65 9.52
C HIS A 160 29.54 -3.74 10.27
N GLN A 161 30.05 -2.79 11.06
CA GLN A 161 29.25 -1.84 11.82
C GLN A 161 28.45 -0.91 10.90
N ALA A 162 29.10 -0.33 9.89
CA ALA A 162 28.43 0.59 8.97
C ALA A 162 27.27 -0.07 8.19
N TYR A 163 27.45 -1.30 7.70
CA TYR A 163 26.34 -2.05 7.09
C TYR A 163 25.27 -2.42 8.12
N SER A 164 25.66 -2.82 9.34
CA SER A 164 24.69 -3.19 10.39
C SER A 164 23.84 -2.00 10.83
N ASP A 165 24.40 -0.79 10.86
CA ASP A 165 23.65 0.44 11.13
C ASP A 165 22.61 0.73 10.02
N LEU A 166 22.96 0.51 8.76
CA LEU A 166 22.01 0.63 7.64
C LEU A 166 20.88 -0.41 7.74
N ILE A 167 21.21 -1.66 8.04
CA ILE A 167 20.25 -2.74 8.23
C ILE A 167 19.31 -2.43 9.42
N ALA A 168 19.86 -1.90 10.53
CA ALA A 168 19.06 -1.51 11.68
C ALA A 168 18.06 -0.39 11.34
N LYS A 169 18.46 0.58 10.52
CA LYS A 169 17.55 1.64 10.02
C LYS A 169 16.44 1.08 9.15
N LEU A 170 16.73 0.11 8.29
CA LEU A 170 15.71 -0.60 7.50
C LEU A 170 14.74 -1.37 8.39
N HIS A 171 15.23 -2.08 9.42
CA HIS A 171 14.38 -2.73 10.42
C HIS A 171 13.53 -1.75 11.22
N GLY A 172 13.97 -0.50 11.38
CA GLY A 172 13.19 0.56 12.01
C GLY A 172 11.84 0.82 11.32
N ILE A 173 11.72 0.52 10.03
CA ILE A 173 10.45 0.63 9.27
C ILE A 173 9.42 -0.38 9.78
N ALA A 174 9.84 -1.57 10.21
CA ALA A 174 8.94 -2.56 10.79
C ALA A 174 8.38 -2.09 12.14
N ALA A 175 9.20 -1.40 12.95
CA ALA A 175 8.76 -0.80 14.19
C ALA A 175 7.76 0.34 13.94
N GLU A 176 8.04 1.20 12.95
CA GLU A 176 7.11 2.27 12.53
C GLU A 176 5.78 1.72 12.01
N LEU A 177 5.82 0.64 11.23
CA LEU A 177 4.62 -0.05 10.75
C LEU A 177 3.81 -0.62 11.92
N ALA A 178 4.46 -1.27 12.90
CA ALA A 178 3.80 -1.80 14.08
C ALA A 178 3.16 -0.69 14.93
N GLU A 179 3.83 0.46 15.09
CA GLU A 179 3.33 1.62 15.82
C GLU A 179 2.10 2.26 15.13
N LYS A 180 2.14 2.36 13.79
CA LYS A 180 1.08 3.01 13.01
C LYS A 180 -0.11 2.09 12.70
N THR A 181 0.00 0.78 12.92
CA THR A 181 -1.09 -0.17 12.63
C THR A 181 -2.22 0.00 13.65
N PRO A 182 -3.43 0.42 13.24
CA PRO A 182 -4.55 0.60 14.16
C PRO A 182 -5.11 -0.76 14.64
N PRO A 183 -5.78 -0.82 15.81
CA PRO A 183 -6.28 -2.06 16.39
C PRO A 183 -7.19 -2.87 15.45
N ARG A 184 -8.01 -2.17 14.66
CA ARG A 184 -8.91 -2.75 13.64
C ARG A 184 -8.18 -3.48 12.51
N ALA A 185 -6.93 -3.12 12.24
CA ALA A 185 -6.10 -3.72 11.19
C ALA A 185 -5.14 -4.78 11.75
N ALA A 186 -4.89 -4.79 13.06
CA ALA A 186 -3.99 -5.74 13.72
C ALA A 186 -4.40 -7.21 13.48
N ASP A 187 -5.69 -7.52 13.47
CA ASP A 187 -6.20 -8.88 13.19
C ASP A 187 -6.12 -9.25 11.71
N ALA A 188 -6.25 -8.28 10.80
CA ALA A 188 -6.07 -8.49 9.36
C ALA A 188 -4.60 -8.73 8.98
N THR A 189 -3.63 -8.17 9.73
CA THR A 189 -2.20 -8.49 9.61
C THR A 189 -1.81 -9.81 10.30
N ARG A 190 -2.55 -10.25 11.33
CA ARG A 190 -2.29 -11.55 11.99
C ARG A 190 -2.52 -12.73 11.06
N ALA A 191 -3.60 -12.74 10.28
CA ALA A 191 -3.94 -13.88 9.44
C ALA A 191 -2.84 -14.21 8.38
N PRO A 192 -2.31 -13.25 7.60
CA PRO A 192 -1.18 -13.48 6.69
C PRO A 192 0.11 -13.90 7.43
N LEU A 193 0.41 -13.28 8.58
CA LEU A 193 1.60 -13.63 9.37
C LEU A 193 1.52 -15.08 9.90
N THR A 194 0.35 -15.51 10.36
CA THR A 194 0.14 -16.90 10.81
C THR A 194 0.22 -17.90 9.66
N LEU A 195 -0.24 -17.53 8.47
CA LEU A 195 -0.12 -18.36 7.27
C LEU A 195 1.33 -18.48 6.80
N GLY A 196 2.09 -17.37 6.84
CA GLY A 196 3.53 -17.35 6.54
C GLY A 196 4.34 -18.24 7.49
N GLY A 197 4.08 -18.13 8.80
CA GLY A 197 4.71 -19.01 9.80
C GLY A 197 4.35 -20.49 9.62
N ALA A 198 3.09 -20.79 9.29
CA ALA A 198 2.66 -22.16 9.00
C ALA A 198 3.32 -22.73 7.73
N SER A 199 3.48 -21.92 6.68
CA SER A 199 4.19 -22.32 5.45
C SER A 199 5.68 -22.58 5.70
N GLU A 200 6.33 -21.75 6.51
CA GLU A 200 7.74 -21.94 6.89
C GLU A 200 7.93 -23.24 7.67
N GLN A 201 7.02 -23.53 8.61
CA GLN A 201 7.04 -24.76 9.40
C GLN A 201 6.76 -26.01 8.54
N ALA A 202 5.89 -25.89 7.53
CA ALA A 202 5.65 -26.93 6.54
C ALA A 202 6.89 -27.17 5.64
N SER A 203 7.61 -26.11 5.25
CA SER A 203 8.86 -26.21 4.50
C SER A 203 9.98 -26.84 5.34
N ALA A 204 10.10 -26.47 6.62
CA ALA A 204 11.07 -27.05 7.54
C ALA A 204 10.83 -28.55 7.77
N THR A 205 9.58 -28.97 7.96
CA THR A 205 9.24 -30.41 8.10
C THR A 205 9.51 -31.19 6.83
N ARG A 206 9.22 -30.62 5.65
CA ARG A 206 9.59 -31.22 4.36
C ARG A 206 11.12 -31.34 4.21
N GLY A 207 11.87 -30.32 4.60
CA GLY A 207 13.34 -30.33 4.57
C GLY A 207 13.93 -31.41 5.48
N LEU A 208 13.39 -31.58 6.68
CA LEU A 208 13.80 -32.63 7.62
C LEU A 208 13.49 -34.04 7.09
N LEU A 209 12.33 -34.24 6.47
CA LEU A 209 11.97 -35.52 5.85
C LEU A 209 12.86 -35.85 4.65
N LEU A 210 13.16 -34.86 3.80
CA LEU A 210 14.08 -35.05 2.68
C LEU A 210 15.52 -35.32 3.16
N ALA A 211 15.97 -34.65 4.21
CA ALA A 211 17.27 -34.91 4.82
C ALA A 211 17.36 -36.33 5.41
N ALA A 212 16.29 -36.81 6.06
CA ALA A 212 16.22 -38.17 6.59
C ALA A 212 16.23 -39.24 5.47
N LEU A 213 15.59 -38.96 4.32
CA LEU A 213 15.57 -39.85 3.16
C LEU A 213 16.87 -39.83 2.34
N ALA A 214 17.69 -38.79 2.46
CA ALA A 214 18.96 -38.65 1.75
C ALA A 214 20.14 -39.35 2.45
N VAL A 215 19.94 -39.92 3.65
CA VAL A 215 20.96 -40.72 4.33
C VAL A 215 21.09 -42.08 3.61
N PRO A 216 22.27 -42.44 3.07
CA PRO A 216 22.49 -43.75 2.46
C PRO A 216 22.42 -44.83 3.55
N SER A 217 21.69 -45.91 3.27
CA SER A 217 21.75 -47.16 4.07
C SER A 217 23.07 -47.89 3.87
#